data_AF-A0A2P4YPC2-F1
#
_entry.id   AF-A0A2P4YPC2-F1
#
_cell.length_a   1.000
_cell.length_b   1.000
_cell.length_c   1.000
_cell.angle_alpha   90.00
_cell.angle_beta   90.00
_cell.angle_gamma   90.00
#
_symmetry.space_group_name_H-M   'P 1'
#
loop_
_entity.id
_entity.type
_entity.pdbx_description
1 polymer ?
#
loop_
_entity_poly.entity_id
_entity_poly.type
_entity_poly.pdbx_seq_one_letter_code
_entity_poly.pdbx_strand_id
1 'polypeptide(L)'
;MSLNDLAPTNTKRAREGAARLFKTFLEEEGVTWEYLEVCMKRDNAPLVLEAVVDKFGLHLAFKEGRKRKLLARHSVMQYFRQAKNWLLDQFPQHRAAVDKSLLKKGQMLERHCMKRESGNFVKKAPACTKKALKQMMKYLYSTGVTASDYQDAALLCLLGFLYGRASDASLLLILKIKIK
;
A
#
# COMPACT_ATOMS: atom_id res chain seq x y z
N MET A 1 9.81 30.45 -19.36
CA MET A 1 9.67 30.24 -17.91
C MET A 1 8.60 29.19 -17.70
N SER A 2 8.88 28.14 -16.93
CA SER A 2 7.91 27.08 -16.63
C SER A 2 7.00 27.52 -15.50
N LEU A 3 5.72 27.12 -15.49
CA LEU A 3 4.81 27.35 -14.35
C LEU A 3 5.37 26.83 -13.02
N ASN A 4 6.26 25.84 -13.07
CA ASN A 4 6.96 25.31 -11.90
C ASN A 4 7.98 26.30 -11.30
N ASP A 5 8.50 27.25 -12.08
CA ASP A 5 9.49 28.23 -11.62
C ASP A 5 8.86 29.25 -10.67
N LEU A 6 7.55 29.49 -10.81
CA LEU A 6 6.75 30.42 -10.01
C LEU A 6 6.31 29.85 -8.65
N ALA A 7 6.51 28.55 -8.40
CA ALA A 7 6.12 27.94 -7.13
C ALA A 7 6.99 28.47 -5.96
N PRO A 8 6.40 28.76 -4.79
CA PRO A 8 7.16 29.17 -3.61
C PRO A 8 8.24 28.14 -3.25
N THR A 9 9.40 28.60 -2.81
CA THR A 9 10.57 27.77 -2.48
C THR A 9 10.23 26.63 -1.51
N ASN A 10 9.35 26.89 -0.53
CA ASN A 10 8.91 25.87 0.43
C ASN A 10 8.12 24.73 -0.23
N THR A 11 7.33 25.03 -1.26
CA THR A 11 6.56 24.04 -2.03
C THR A 11 7.49 23.18 -2.89
N LYS A 12 8.52 23.78 -3.50
CA LYS A 12 9.55 23.05 -4.26
C LYS A 12 10.30 22.06 -3.37
N ARG A 13 10.78 22.49 -2.20
CA ARG A 13 11.46 21.62 -1.23
C ARG A 13 10.56 20.48 -0.73
N ALA A 14 9.29 20.76 -0.42
CA ALA A 14 8.36 19.72 0.02
C ALA A 14 8.14 18.65 -1.06
N ARG A 15 8.07 19.08 -2.33
CA ARG A 15 7.94 18.19 -3.48
C ARG A 15 9.19 17.33 -3.70
N GLU A 16 10.38 17.91 -3.64
CA GLU A 16 11.65 17.19 -3.72
C GLU A 16 11.80 16.17 -2.59
N GLY A 17 11.42 16.54 -1.36
CA GLY A 17 11.42 15.64 -0.21
C GLY A 17 10.50 14.44 -0.41
N ALA A 18 9.30 14.66 -0.94
CA ALA A 18 8.36 13.58 -1.26
C ALA A 18 8.86 12.68 -2.40
N ALA A 19 9.46 13.25 -3.44
CA ALA A 19 10.06 12.50 -4.54
C ALA A 19 11.21 11.60 -4.04
N ARG A 20 12.09 12.13 -3.19
CA ARG A 20 13.17 11.35 -2.58
C ARG A 20 12.63 10.20 -1.75
N LEU A 21 11.63 10.48 -0.90
CA LEU A 21 10.99 9.47 -0.06
C LEU A 21 10.33 8.36 -0.90
N PHE A 22 9.74 8.71 -2.03
CA PHE A 22 9.17 7.76 -2.96
C PHE A 22 10.23 6.86 -3.61
N LYS A 23 11.37 7.43 -4.04
CA LYS A 23 12.48 6.65 -4.60
C LYS A 23 13.06 5.65 -3.58
N THR A 24 13.26 6.09 -2.34
CA THR A 24 13.68 5.18 -1.25
C THR A 24 12.66 4.07 -1.01
N PHE A 25 11.36 4.38 -1.07
CA PHE A 25 10.32 3.35 -0.99
C PHE A 25 10.42 2.32 -2.13
N LEU A 26 10.72 2.74 -3.37
CA LEU A 26 10.92 1.80 -4.47
C LEU A 26 12.12 0.88 -4.21
N GLU A 27 13.24 1.43 -3.73
CA GLU A 27 14.43 0.66 -3.37
C GLU A 27 14.16 -0.36 -2.26
N GLU A 28 13.42 0.03 -1.21
CA GLU A 28 12.97 -0.87 -0.14
C GLU A 28 12.09 -2.02 -0.65
N GLU A 29 11.33 -1.78 -1.72
CA GLU A 29 10.51 -2.77 -2.42
C GLU A 29 11.28 -3.58 -3.49
N GLY A 30 12.58 -3.30 -3.67
CA GLY A 30 13.42 -3.94 -4.68
C GLY A 30 13.07 -3.55 -6.12
N VAL A 31 12.45 -2.38 -6.31
CA VAL A 31 12.05 -1.84 -7.61
C VAL A 31 12.96 -0.67 -7.97
N THR A 32 13.55 -0.68 -9.15
CA THR A 32 14.34 0.47 -9.63
C THR A 32 13.45 1.49 -10.33
N TRP A 33 13.89 2.75 -10.36
CA TRP A 33 13.16 3.81 -11.06
C TRP A 33 13.10 3.52 -12.57
N GLU A 34 14.17 3.02 -13.16
CA GLU A 34 14.27 2.66 -14.59
C GLU A 34 13.26 1.57 -14.95
N TYR A 35 13.06 0.59 -14.05
CA TYR A 35 12.04 -0.43 -14.24
C TYR A 35 10.64 0.17 -14.26
N LEU A 36 10.36 1.10 -13.34
CA LEU A 36 9.07 1.80 -13.30
C LEU A 36 8.84 2.62 -14.60
N GLU A 37 9.85 3.29 -15.12
CA GLU A 37 9.77 4.00 -16.40
C GLU A 37 9.46 3.08 -17.58
N VAL A 38 10.05 1.88 -17.61
CA VAL A 38 9.73 0.85 -18.61
C VAL A 38 8.27 0.40 -18.48
N CYS A 39 7.76 0.22 -17.25
CA CYS A 39 6.35 -0.09 -17.02
C CYS A 39 5.42 1.01 -17.55
N MET A 40 5.82 2.29 -17.49
CA MET A 40 5.01 3.41 -17.96
C MET A 40 4.82 3.46 -19.48
N LYS A 41 5.56 2.65 -20.24
CA LYS A 41 5.43 2.52 -21.71
C LYS A 41 4.48 1.40 -22.15
N ARG A 42 3.98 0.60 -21.21
CA ARG A 42 3.09 -0.53 -21.49
C ARG A 42 1.62 -0.11 -21.43
N ASP A 43 0.74 -0.90 -22.04
CA ASP A 43 -0.71 -0.62 -22.05
C ASP A 43 -1.34 -0.59 -20.66
N ASN A 44 -0.77 -1.32 -19.70
CA ASN A 44 -1.23 -1.36 -18.31
C ASN A 44 -0.62 -0.27 -17.41
N ALA A 45 0.12 0.70 -17.98
CA ALA A 45 0.80 1.75 -17.23
C ALA A 45 -0.12 2.53 -16.24
N PRO A 46 -1.36 2.91 -16.59
CA PRO A 46 -2.26 3.57 -15.65
C PRO A 46 -2.53 2.74 -14.39
N LEU A 47 -2.76 1.42 -14.56
CA LEU A 47 -3.02 0.50 -13.45
C LEU A 47 -1.78 0.32 -12.57
N VAL A 48 -0.60 0.21 -13.18
CA VAL A 48 0.68 0.10 -12.44
C VAL A 48 0.94 1.38 -11.65
N LEU A 49 0.79 2.54 -12.28
CA LEU A 49 0.98 3.83 -11.61
C LEU A 49 0.02 3.99 -10.43
N GLU A 50 -1.25 3.63 -10.63
CA GLU A 50 -2.25 3.62 -9.57
C GLU A 50 -1.90 2.70 -8.40
N ALA A 51 -1.37 1.51 -8.67
CA ALA A 51 -1.02 0.54 -7.65
C ALA A 51 0.22 0.98 -6.85
N VAL A 52 1.24 1.51 -7.53
CA VAL A 52 2.48 1.95 -6.89
C VAL A 52 2.22 3.17 -5.99
N VAL A 53 1.43 4.13 -6.44
CA VAL A 53 1.08 5.31 -5.63
C VAL A 53 0.21 4.92 -4.42
N ASP A 54 -0.73 4.00 -4.59
CA ASP A 54 -1.56 3.50 -3.48
C ASP A 54 -0.73 2.79 -2.41
N LYS A 55 0.18 1.91 -2.87
CA LYS A 55 1.13 1.20 -1.99
C LYS A 55 2.06 2.15 -1.26
N PHE A 56 2.54 3.21 -1.93
CA PHE A 56 3.30 4.27 -1.28
C PHE A 56 2.48 4.99 -0.20
N GLY A 57 1.20 5.27 -0.46
CA GLY A 57 0.30 5.83 0.55
C GLY A 57 0.20 4.96 1.81
N LEU A 58 0.07 3.64 1.62
CA LEU A 58 0.09 2.68 2.72
C LEU A 58 1.44 2.65 3.44
N HIS A 59 2.55 2.64 2.71
CA HIS A 59 3.89 2.73 3.28
C HIS A 59 4.03 3.96 4.20
N LEU A 60 3.57 5.13 3.76
CA LEU A 60 3.57 6.34 4.59
C LEU A 60 2.72 6.21 5.86
N ALA A 61 1.59 5.51 5.81
CA ALA A 61 0.73 5.32 6.97
C ALA A 61 1.39 4.47 8.07
N PHE A 62 2.30 3.57 7.69
CA PHE A 62 3.04 2.71 8.60
C PHE A 62 4.50 3.13 8.82
N LYS A 63 5.00 4.12 8.07
CA LYS A 63 6.37 4.60 8.22
C LYS A 63 6.55 5.20 9.61
N GLU A 64 7.50 4.64 10.36
CA GLU A 64 7.93 5.19 11.63
C GLU A 64 8.87 6.37 11.41
N GLY A 65 8.54 7.51 12.01
CA GLY A 65 9.41 8.66 12.09
C GLY A 65 10.36 8.59 13.29
N ARG A 66 10.85 9.76 13.71
CA ARG A 66 11.74 9.85 14.89
C ARG A 66 10.99 9.34 16.13
N LYS A 67 11.68 8.57 16.98
CA LYS A 67 11.14 7.95 18.21
C LYS A 67 10.14 6.80 17.98
N ARG A 68 10.21 6.09 16.85
CA ARG A 68 9.29 4.97 16.49
C ARG A 68 7.81 5.36 16.46
N LYS A 69 7.52 6.64 16.28
CA LYS A 69 6.14 7.14 16.16
C LYS A 69 5.76 7.16 14.69
N LEU A 70 4.57 6.67 14.38
CA LEU A 70 4.00 6.76 13.03
C LEU A 70 3.89 8.22 12.60
N LEU A 71 4.02 8.46 11.29
CA LEU A 71 3.81 9.79 10.71
C LEU A 71 2.40 10.31 11.02
N ALA A 72 2.29 11.57 11.45
CA ALA A 72 1.01 12.23 11.68
C ALA A 72 0.21 12.32 10.37
N ARG A 73 -1.13 12.28 10.45
CA ARG A 73 -2.03 12.32 9.28
C ARG A 73 -1.68 13.43 8.31
N HIS A 74 -1.50 14.66 8.81
CA HIS A 74 -1.19 15.80 7.94
C HIS A 74 0.12 15.61 7.17
N SER A 75 1.14 15.00 7.79
CA SER A 75 2.41 14.69 7.14
C SER A 75 2.24 13.61 6.08
N VAL A 76 1.52 12.52 6.39
CA VAL A 76 1.20 11.45 5.43
C VAL A 76 0.50 12.03 4.20
N MET A 77 -0.55 12.83 4.43
CA MET A 77 -1.32 13.44 3.35
C MET A 77 -0.50 14.42 2.52
N GLN A 78 0.39 15.20 3.15
CA GLN A 78 1.29 16.10 2.45
C GLN A 78 2.27 15.34 1.56
N TYR A 79 2.96 14.31 2.08
CA TYR A 79 3.89 13.50 1.29
C TYR A 79 3.18 12.77 0.16
N PHE A 80 2.01 12.16 0.43
CA PHE A 80 1.21 11.48 -0.58
C PHE A 80 0.82 12.43 -1.71
N ARG A 81 0.27 13.61 -1.37
CA ARG A 81 -0.15 14.61 -2.37
C ARG A 81 1.04 15.08 -3.22
N GLN A 82 2.18 15.37 -2.59
CA GLN A 82 3.35 15.86 -3.29
C GLN A 82 3.99 14.79 -4.18
N ALA A 83 4.11 13.55 -3.70
CA ALA A 83 4.63 12.43 -4.49
C ALA A 83 3.70 12.09 -5.67
N LYS A 84 2.38 12.06 -5.44
CA LYS A 84 1.37 11.88 -6.49
C LYS A 84 1.55 12.92 -7.59
N ASN A 85 1.53 14.21 -7.23
CA ASN A 85 1.65 15.29 -8.20
C ASN A 85 3.01 15.26 -8.91
N TRP A 86 4.08 14.93 -8.19
CA TRP A 86 5.39 14.79 -8.80
C TRP A 86 5.43 13.66 -9.83
N LEU A 87 4.88 12.48 -9.53
CA LEU A 87 4.77 11.34 -10.45
C LEU A 87 3.91 11.65 -11.68
N LEU A 88 2.77 12.31 -11.49
CA LEU A 88 1.90 12.70 -12.59
C LEU A 88 2.54 13.75 -13.51
N ASP A 89 3.49 14.52 -13.01
CA ASP A 89 4.27 15.43 -13.84
C ASP A 89 5.45 14.70 -14.53
N GLN A 90 5.92 13.55 -14.02
CA GLN A 90 6.87 12.68 -14.75
C GLN A 90 6.18 11.91 -15.88
N PHE A 91 4.91 11.52 -15.68
CA PHE A 91 4.13 10.74 -16.65
C PHE A 91 2.80 11.45 -16.99
N PRO A 92 2.85 12.64 -17.61
CA PRO A 92 1.66 13.47 -17.87
C PRO A 92 0.62 12.76 -18.74
N GLN A 93 1.04 11.85 -19.62
CA GLN A 93 0.16 11.07 -20.50
C GLN A 93 -0.85 10.21 -19.73
N HIS A 94 -0.54 9.78 -18.51
CA HIS A 94 -1.40 8.91 -17.72
C HIS A 94 -2.33 9.69 -16.78
N ARG A 95 -2.16 11.01 -16.65
CA ARG A 95 -2.83 11.84 -15.65
C ARG A 95 -4.34 11.78 -15.73
N ALA A 96 -4.91 11.93 -16.94
CA ALA A 96 -6.35 11.90 -17.13
C ALA A 96 -6.99 10.56 -16.72
N ALA A 97 -6.26 9.45 -16.94
CA ALA A 97 -6.75 8.12 -16.60
C ALA A 97 -6.76 7.86 -15.09
N VAL A 98 -5.72 8.29 -14.37
CA VAL A 98 -5.49 7.85 -12.98
C VAL A 98 -5.92 8.85 -11.91
N ASP A 99 -6.03 10.15 -12.22
CA ASP A 99 -6.16 11.18 -11.18
C ASP A 99 -7.44 11.06 -10.34
N LYS A 100 -8.57 10.70 -10.96
CA LYS A 100 -9.84 10.45 -10.26
C LYS A 100 -9.74 9.24 -9.33
N SER A 101 -9.05 8.17 -9.75
CA SER A 101 -8.85 6.97 -8.93
C SER A 101 -7.92 7.27 -7.75
N LEU A 102 -6.80 7.93 -8.01
CA LEU A 102 -5.83 8.34 -6.99
C LEU A 102 -6.41 9.32 -5.98
N LEU A 103 -7.35 10.19 -6.39
CA LEU A 103 -8.08 11.05 -5.45
C LEU A 103 -8.92 10.23 -4.48
N LYS A 104 -9.67 9.23 -4.94
CA LYS A 104 -10.45 8.32 -4.08
C LYS A 104 -9.55 7.53 -3.13
N LYS A 105 -8.42 7.02 -3.62
CA LYS A 105 -7.41 6.33 -2.80
C LYS A 105 -6.81 7.25 -1.74
N GLY A 106 -6.49 8.50 -2.09
CA GLY A 106 -6.06 9.51 -1.13
C GLY A 106 -7.09 9.80 -0.03
N GLN A 107 -8.38 9.87 -0.36
CA GLN A 107 -9.45 10.02 0.63
C GLN A 107 -9.56 8.78 1.54
N MET A 108 -9.37 7.58 0.99
CA MET A 108 -9.35 6.34 1.78
C MET A 108 -8.17 6.32 2.75
N LEU A 109 -6.98 6.72 2.28
CA LEU A 109 -5.78 6.88 3.11
C LEU A 109 -6.02 7.87 4.25
N GLU A 110 -6.63 9.03 3.96
CA GLU A 110 -6.92 10.01 5.00
C GLU A 110 -7.87 9.47 6.07
N ARG A 111 -8.95 8.81 5.66
CA ARG A 111 -9.88 8.14 6.59
C ARG A 111 -9.19 7.06 7.41
N HIS A 112 -8.28 6.31 6.79
CA HIS A 112 -7.46 5.32 7.48
C HIS A 112 -6.59 5.97 8.56
N CYS A 113 -5.86 7.03 8.23
CA CYS A 113 -5.05 7.78 9.20
C CYS A 113 -5.89 8.39 10.34
N MET A 114 -7.10 8.89 10.05
CA MET A 114 -8.02 9.38 11.09
C MET A 114 -8.44 8.27 12.06
N LYS A 115 -8.82 7.09 11.54
CA LYS A 115 -9.19 5.93 12.38
C LYS A 115 -8.02 5.47 13.25
N ARG A 116 -6.81 5.46 12.69
CA ARG A 116 -5.54 5.17 13.40
C ARG A 116 -5.30 6.14 14.56
N GLU A 117 -5.48 7.44 14.35
CA GLU A 117 -5.30 8.46 15.40
C GLU A 117 -6.36 8.36 16.50
N SER A 118 -7.62 8.11 16.13
CA SER A 118 -8.72 7.99 17.09
C SER A 118 -8.74 6.70 17.93
N GLY A 119 -7.78 5.77 17.72
CA GLY A 119 -7.77 4.46 18.38
C GLY A 119 -8.82 3.46 17.89
N ASN A 120 -9.78 3.90 17.07
CA ASN A 120 -10.83 3.09 16.46
C ASN A 120 -10.33 2.12 15.37
N PHE A 121 -9.02 2.11 15.11
CA PHE A 121 -8.37 1.22 14.15
C PHE A 121 -8.44 -0.27 14.56
N VAL A 122 -8.69 -0.54 15.83
CA VAL A 122 -8.54 -1.87 16.41
C VAL A 122 -9.84 -2.35 17.05
N LYS A 123 -10.90 -2.56 16.25
CA LYS A 123 -11.77 -3.71 16.52
C LYS A 123 -11.04 -4.95 16.02
N LYS A 124 -9.99 -5.37 16.74
CA LYS A 124 -9.32 -6.65 16.48
C LYS A 124 -10.41 -7.71 16.61
N ALA A 125 -10.66 -8.47 15.54
CA ALA A 125 -11.25 -9.78 15.71
C ALA A 125 -10.37 -10.52 16.75
N PRO A 126 -10.97 -11.23 17.72
CA PRO A 126 -10.20 -11.98 18.69
C PRO A 126 -9.17 -12.84 17.95
N ALA A 127 -7.94 -12.87 18.46
CA ALA A 127 -6.86 -13.60 17.81
C ALA A 127 -7.33 -15.04 17.54
N CYS A 128 -7.18 -15.51 16.30
CA CYS A 128 -7.48 -16.90 15.97
C CYS A 128 -6.54 -17.79 16.80
N THR A 129 -7.08 -18.41 17.84
CA THR A 129 -6.27 -19.26 18.71
C THR A 129 -5.91 -20.55 17.97
N LYS A 130 -4.77 -21.15 18.29
CA LYS A 130 -4.36 -22.46 17.75
C LYS A 130 -5.47 -23.53 17.94
N LYS A 131 -6.26 -23.41 19.01
CA LYS A 131 -7.42 -24.27 19.29
C LYS A 131 -8.56 -24.04 18.30
N ALA A 132 -8.91 -22.78 18.02
CA ALA A 132 -9.94 -22.44 17.03
C ALA A 132 -9.53 -22.90 15.62
N LEU A 133 -8.28 -22.67 15.22
CA LEU A 133 -7.75 -23.11 13.94
C LEU A 133 -7.82 -24.64 13.79
N LYS A 134 -7.39 -25.39 14.82
CA LYS A 134 -7.46 -26.86 14.83
C LYS A 134 -8.89 -27.37 14.72
N GLN A 135 -9.84 -26.68 15.35
CA GLN A 135 -11.26 -27.03 15.25
C GLN A 135 -11.83 -26.78 13.85
N MET A 136 -11.47 -25.66 13.22
CA MET A 136 -11.86 -25.32 11.84
C MET A 136 -11.27 -26.32 10.83
N MET A 137 -10.00 -26.68 10.96
CA MET A 137 -9.40 -27.72 10.13
C MET A 137 -10.10 -29.06 10.31
N LYS A 138 -10.33 -29.50 11.55
CA LYS A 138 -11.01 -30.77 11.83
C LYS A 138 -12.40 -30.80 11.19
N TYR A 139 -13.13 -29.69 11.25
CA TYR A 139 -14.42 -29.54 10.57
C TYR A 139 -14.28 -29.69 9.05
N LEU A 140 -13.43 -28.90 8.41
CA LEU A 140 -13.22 -28.94 6.95
C LEU A 140 -12.79 -30.32 6.44
N TYR A 141 -11.87 -31.01 7.15
CA TYR A 141 -11.47 -32.37 6.79
C TYR A 141 -12.56 -33.42 7.05
N SER A 142 -13.48 -33.17 7.99
CA SER A 142 -14.60 -34.09 8.29
C SER A 142 -15.81 -33.91 7.38
N THR A 143 -15.99 -32.72 6.81
CA THR A 143 -17.13 -32.38 5.94
C THR A 143 -16.75 -32.20 4.47
N GLY A 144 -15.46 -32.23 4.16
CA GLY A 144 -14.94 -32.06 2.80
C GLY A 144 -15.29 -33.25 1.93
N VAL A 145 -15.93 -32.99 0.80
CA VAL A 145 -16.31 -34.00 -0.20
C VAL A 145 -15.59 -33.74 -1.53
N THR A 146 -15.13 -32.51 -1.73
CA THR A 146 -14.56 -32.02 -2.99
C THR A 146 -13.13 -31.53 -2.82
N ALA A 147 -12.38 -31.50 -3.92
CA ALA A 147 -11.01 -31.00 -3.92
C ALA A 147 -10.91 -29.53 -3.46
N SER A 148 -11.93 -28.71 -3.68
CA SER A 148 -12.01 -27.32 -3.22
C SER A 148 -12.07 -27.19 -1.69
N ASP A 149 -12.73 -28.13 -0.99
CA ASP A 149 -12.83 -28.10 0.47
C ASP A 149 -11.45 -28.25 1.13
N TYR A 150 -10.58 -29.04 0.50
CA TYR A 150 -9.20 -29.22 0.94
C TYR A 150 -8.30 -28.04 0.56
N GLN A 151 -8.60 -27.32 -0.53
CA GLN A 151 -7.92 -26.07 -0.87
C GLN A 151 -8.21 -24.99 0.18
N ASP A 152 -9.46 -24.87 0.64
CA ASP A 152 -9.84 -23.95 1.71
C ASP A 152 -9.14 -24.29 3.03
N ALA A 153 -8.97 -25.57 3.35
CA ALA A 153 -8.19 -26.01 4.50
C ALA A 153 -6.70 -25.64 4.38
N ALA A 154 -6.11 -25.78 3.18
CA ALA A 154 -4.74 -25.38 2.91
C ALA A 154 -4.54 -23.86 3.00
N LEU A 155 -5.49 -23.08 2.46
CA LEU A 155 -5.52 -21.63 2.56
C LEU A 155 -5.62 -21.19 4.03
N LEU A 156 -6.50 -21.82 4.82
CA LEU A 156 -6.63 -21.54 6.25
C LEU A 156 -5.33 -21.80 7.02
N CYS A 157 -4.57 -22.85 6.66
CA CYS A 157 -3.25 -23.14 7.23
C CYS A 157 -2.21 -22.08 6.86
N LEU A 158 -2.18 -21.69 5.59
CA LEU A 158 -1.27 -20.65 5.10
C LEU A 158 -1.58 -19.31 5.76
N LEU A 159 -2.85 -18.96 5.90
CA LEU A 159 -3.29 -17.77 6.63
C LEU A 159 -2.88 -17.87 8.11
N GLY A 160 -3.11 -19.00 8.78
CA GLY A 160 -2.69 -19.20 10.16
C GLY A 160 -1.18 -19.10 10.37
N PHE A 161 -0.38 -19.62 9.44
CA PHE A 161 1.09 -19.56 9.48
C PHE A 161 1.61 -18.14 9.21
N LEU A 162 1.09 -17.47 8.20
CA LEU A 162 1.51 -16.14 7.77
C LEU A 162 1.06 -15.05 8.76
N TYR A 163 -0.15 -15.15 9.30
CA TYR A 163 -0.73 -14.15 10.21
C TYR A 163 -0.52 -14.46 11.71
N GLY A 164 -0.20 -15.70 12.08
CA GLY A 164 0.00 -16.12 13.48
C GLY A 164 1.35 -15.74 14.09
N ARG A 165 2.30 -15.24 13.30
CA ARG A 165 3.67 -14.89 13.75
C ARG A 165 4.02 -13.40 13.72
N ALA A 166 3.33 -12.55 12.96
CA ALA A 166 3.56 -11.11 12.99
C ALA A 166 2.36 -10.35 12.40
N SER A 167 1.93 -9.30 13.08
CA SER A 167 0.92 -8.37 12.59
C SER A 167 1.50 -7.40 11.55
N ASP A 168 2.13 -7.90 10.49
CA ASP A 168 2.66 -7.08 9.40
C ASP A 168 1.92 -7.40 8.10
N ALA A 169 0.79 -6.73 7.93
CA ALA A 169 -0.09 -6.84 6.76
C ALA A 169 0.51 -6.29 5.44
N SER A 170 1.82 -6.06 5.38
CA SER A 170 2.53 -5.50 4.23
C SER A 170 2.83 -6.55 3.14
N LEU A 171 2.91 -7.84 3.49
CA LEU A 171 3.45 -8.87 2.59
C LEU A 171 2.45 -9.43 1.56
N LEU A 172 1.14 -9.31 1.76
CA LEU A 172 0.16 -9.94 0.86
C LEU A 172 -0.14 -9.15 -0.41
N LEU A 173 0.20 -7.86 -0.47
CA LEU A 173 0.23 -7.12 -1.74
C LEU A 173 1.46 -7.49 -2.59
N ILE A 174 2.52 -8.05 -2.01
CA ILE A 174 3.75 -8.43 -2.74
C ILE A 174 3.53 -9.74 -3.52
N LEU A 175 2.83 -10.72 -2.96
CA LEU A 175 2.59 -11.99 -3.65
C LEU A 175 1.56 -11.90 -4.78
N LYS A 176 0.60 -10.96 -4.71
CA LYS A 176 -0.34 -10.73 -5.81
C LYS A 176 0.25 -9.94 -6.99
N ILE A 177 1.33 -9.17 -6.78
CA ILE A 177 2.04 -8.49 -7.86
C ILE A 177 3.02 -9.44 -8.59
N LYS A 178 3.48 -10.52 -7.92
CA LYS A 178 4.40 -11.51 -8.51
C LYS A 178 3.72 -12.66 -9.27
N ILE A 179 2.40 -12.77 -9.20
CA ILE A 179 1.63 -13.76 -9.97
C ILE A 179 0.76 -13.01 -11.00
N LYS A 180 1.42 -12.52 -12.04
CA LYS A 180 0.91 -12.44 -13.42
C LYS A 180 2.01 -12.00 -14.37
#